data_AF-A0A6I3BQX2-F1
#
_entry.id   AF-A0A6I3BQX2-F1
#
_cell.length_a   1.000
_cell.length_b   1.000
_cell.length_c   1.000
_cell.angle_alpha   90.00
_cell.angle_beta   90.00
_cell.angle_gamma   90.00
#
_symmetry.space_group_name_H-M   'P 1'
#
loop_
_entity.id
_entity.type
_entity.pdbx_description
1 polymer ?
#
loop_
_entity_poly.entity_id
_entity_poly.type
_entity_poly.pdbx_seq_one_letter_code
_entity_poly.pdbx_strand_id
1 'polypeptide(L)'
;MQRVRDLGRNLRQNFLKVKRRIDCLDRLGQQPQVSFAHIHPRRRVRFAIVVAAYEWILALHITGAFLLLGGGVLAAIVSLLARGRSKPSEIAALLGIARFAVPLVGLGAIITLTLGLCLIARDDEFRFSAAWIILAIVLWVAAMAAGGIGGKADKETRLLAEKLASTGDQPSIELDARLRDTKSLALNWGSGVLVIVILALMVWKPGQ
;
A
#
# COMPACT_ATOMS: atom_id res chain seq x y z
N MET A 1 -54.78 47.04 -32.96
CA MET A 1 -54.74 47.43 -31.52
C MET A 1 -55.15 46.32 -30.53
N GLN A 2 -55.55 45.10 -30.94
CA GLN A 2 -55.88 44.01 -30.01
C GLN A 2 -54.65 43.34 -29.35
N ARG A 3 -53.52 43.20 -30.07
CA ARG A 3 -52.32 42.47 -29.61
C ARG A 3 -51.66 43.06 -28.34
N VAL A 4 -51.76 44.37 -28.11
CA VAL A 4 -51.20 45.03 -26.92
C VAL A 4 -52.08 44.80 -25.68
N ARG A 5 -53.39 44.59 -25.88
CA ARG A 5 -54.35 44.37 -24.79
C ARG A 5 -54.21 42.97 -24.17
N ASP A 6 -53.80 41.99 -24.96
CA ASP A 6 -53.58 40.61 -24.51
C ASP A 6 -52.26 40.43 -23.73
N LEU A 7 -51.23 41.22 -24.06
CA LEU A 7 -49.95 41.16 -23.36
C LEU A 7 -50.07 41.63 -21.90
N GLY A 8 -50.86 42.69 -21.65
CA GLY A 8 -51.13 43.18 -20.30
C GLY A 8 -51.91 42.19 -19.43
N ARG A 9 -52.77 41.38 -20.04
CA ARG A 9 -53.58 40.37 -19.33
C ARG A 9 -52.72 39.16 -18.91
N ASN A 10 -51.80 38.73 -19.78
CA ASN A 10 -50.85 37.65 -19.49
C ASN A 10 -49.86 38.01 -18.38
N LEU A 11 -49.37 39.25 -18.36
CA LEU A 11 -48.45 39.71 -17.30
C LEU A 11 -49.13 39.71 -15.92
N ARG A 12 -50.40 40.16 -15.81
CA ARG A 12 -51.15 40.08 -14.54
C ARG A 12 -51.33 38.65 -14.04
N GLN A 13 -51.60 37.70 -14.93
CA GLN A 13 -51.76 36.30 -14.54
C GLN A 13 -50.43 35.69 -14.06
N ASN A 14 -49.31 36.03 -14.70
CA ASN A 14 -47.99 35.59 -14.25
C ASN A 14 -47.61 36.16 -12.88
N PHE A 15 -47.89 37.44 -12.63
CA PHE A 15 -47.63 38.05 -11.31
C PHE A 15 -48.45 37.40 -10.19
N LEU A 16 -49.73 37.04 -10.44
CA LEU A 16 -50.54 36.33 -9.46
C LEU A 16 -50.04 34.90 -9.20
N LYS A 17 -49.51 34.24 -10.23
CA LYS A 17 -48.95 32.89 -10.12
C LYS A 17 -47.62 32.88 -9.34
N VAL A 18 -46.80 33.92 -9.51
CA VAL A 18 -45.57 34.14 -8.74
C VAL A 18 -45.90 34.46 -7.28
N LYS A 19 -46.89 35.34 -7.02
CA LYS A 19 -47.28 35.70 -5.65
C LYS A 19 -47.78 34.48 -4.85
N ARG A 20 -48.58 33.59 -5.45
CA ARG A 20 -48.98 32.31 -4.82
C ARG A 20 -47.82 31.36 -4.53
N ARG A 21 -46.75 31.36 -5.33
CA ARG A 21 -45.56 30.54 -5.04
C ARG A 21 -44.77 31.07 -3.86
N ILE A 22 -44.74 32.38 -3.67
CA ILE A 22 -44.05 33.01 -2.54
C ILE A 22 -44.82 32.75 -1.23
N ASP A 23 -46.15 32.82 -1.26
CA ASP A 23 -46.99 32.46 -0.09
C ASP A 23 -46.84 30.96 0.30
N CYS A 24 -46.52 30.09 -0.66
CA CYS A 24 -46.21 28.68 -0.41
C CYS A 24 -44.82 28.47 0.21
N LEU A 25 -43.86 29.36 -0.10
CA LEU A 25 -42.50 29.31 0.46
C LEU A 25 -42.46 29.85 1.89
N ASP A 26 -43.28 30.85 2.24
CA ASP A 26 -43.41 31.32 3.63
C ASP A 26 -43.99 30.25 4.58
N ARG A 27 -44.77 29.30 4.04
CA ARG A 27 -45.26 28.13 4.79
C ARG A 27 -44.16 27.12 5.14
N LEU A 28 -42.99 27.19 4.49
CA LEU A 28 -41.82 26.36 4.81
C LEU A 28 -40.91 27.00 5.87
N GLY A 29 -41.23 28.22 6.33
CA GLY A 29 -40.60 28.87 7.48
C GLY A 29 -41.08 28.36 8.85
N GLN A 30 -42.14 27.54 8.88
CA GLN A 30 -42.42 26.72 10.06
C GLN A 30 -41.44 25.55 10.06
N GLN A 31 -40.35 25.70 10.83
CA GLN A 31 -39.50 24.58 11.17
C GLN A 31 -40.37 23.42 11.66
N PRO A 32 -40.40 22.27 10.98
CA PRO A 32 -40.74 21.07 11.70
C PRO A 32 -39.62 20.93 12.73
N GLN A 33 -39.93 21.11 14.02
CA GLN A 33 -39.16 20.48 15.08
C GLN A 33 -39.28 18.97 14.86
N VAL A 34 -38.58 18.45 13.85
CA VAL A 34 -38.20 17.05 13.81
C VAL A 34 -37.25 16.89 14.98
N SER A 35 -37.79 16.34 16.05
CA SER A 35 -37.04 15.91 17.21
C SER A 35 -35.90 15.01 16.73
N PHE A 36 -34.70 15.57 16.57
CA PHE A 36 -33.45 14.82 16.35
C PHE A 36 -33.05 14.03 17.60
N ALA A 37 -33.91 13.91 18.61
CA ALA A 37 -33.64 13.24 19.88
C ALA A 37 -33.56 11.71 19.77
N HIS A 38 -33.87 11.11 18.61
CA HIS A 38 -33.84 9.65 18.42
C HIS A 38 -32.98 9.18 17.25
N ILE A 39 -31.90 9.89 16.91
CA ILE A 39 -30.77 9.24 16.23
C ILE A 39 -29.88 8.61 17.30
N HIS A 40 -30.07 7.30 17.52
CA HIS A 40 -29.35 6.51 18.52
C HIS A 40 -27.85 6.85 18.58
N PRO A 41 -27.32 7.35 19.72
CA PRO A 41 -25.88 7.60 19.88
C PRO A 41 -25.06 6.33 19.62
N ARG A 42 -25.62 5.15 19.91
CA ARG A 42 -25.01 3.85 19.63
C ARG A 42 -24.67 3.63 18.14
N ARG A 43 -25.47 4.16 17.20
CA ARG A 43 -25.21 3.97 15.76
C ARG A 43 -24.07 4.86 15.28
N ARG A 44 -23.99 6.10 15.78
CA ARG A 44 -22.85 7.01 15.50
C ARG A 44 -21.55 6.48 16.08
N VAL A 45 -21.56 5.98 17.32
CA VAL A 45 -20.37 5.43 17.98
C VAL A 45 -19.89 4.17 17.24
N ARG A 46 -20.79 3.26 16.86
CA ARG A 46 -20.42 2.03 16.12
C ARG A 46 -19.84 2.36 14.74
N PHE A 47 -20.42 3.32 14.02
CA PHE A 47 -19.89 3.77 12.73
C PHE A 47 -18.51 4.41 12.87
N ALA A 48 -18.32 5.29 13.87
CA ALA A 48 -17.02 5.89 14.15
C ALA A 48 -15.94 4.86 14.49
N ILE A 49 -16.28 3.81 15.27
CA ILE A 49 -15.35 2.71 15.58
C ILE A 49 -14.97 1.91 14.33
N VAL A 50 -15.93 1.64 13.42
CA VAL A 50 -15.66 0.89 12.17
C VAL A 50 -14.75 1.69 11.24
N VAL A 51 -15.02 2.98 11.06
CA VAL A 51 -14.18 3.87 10.24
C VAL A 51 -12.79 3.99 10.86
N ALA A 52 -12.69 4.24 12.17
CA ALA A 52 -11.40 4.32 12.84
C ALA A 52 -10.61 2.99 12.74
N ALA A 53 -11.27 1.84 12.90
CA ALA A 53 -10.61 0.54 12.76
C ALA A 53 -10.09 0.32 11.33
N TYR A 54 -10.86 0.70 10.31
CA TYR A 54 -10.43 0.63 8.92
C TYR A 54 -9.20 1.53 8.67
N GLU A 55 -9.23 2.77 9.14
CA GLU A 55 -8.11 3.72 9.03
C GLU A 55 -6.84 3.19 9.71
N TRP A 56 -6.97 2.59 10.91
CA TRP A 56 -5.83 1.97 11.61
C TRP A 56 -5.27 0.76 10.86
N ILE A 57 -6.13 -0.11 10.32
CA ILE A 57 -5.68 -1.26 9.53
C ILE A 57 -4.95 -0.78 8.27
N LEU A 58 -5.48 0.23 7.58
CA LEU A 58 -4.86 0.82 6.40
C LEU A 58 -3.51 1.46 6.74
N ALA A 59 -3.44 2.25 7.81
CA ALA A 59 -2.20 2.87 8.26
C ALA A 59 -1.13 1.82 8.59
N LEU A 60 -1.51 0.74 9.29
CA LEU A 60 -0.61 -0.37 9.62
C LEU A 60 -0.20 -1.17 8.38
N HIS A 61 -1.09 -1.35 7.40
CA HIS A 61 -0.77 -1.99 6.12
C HIS A 61 0.28 -1.19 5.34
N ILE A 62 0.08 0.12 5.21
CA ILE A 62 1.04 1.03 4.55
C ILE A 62 2.38 1.01 5.29
N THR A 63 2.34 1.06 6.62
CA THR A 63 3.55 0.96 7.45
C THR A 63 4.29 -0.35 7.19
N GLY A 64 3.58 -1.48 7.17
CA GLY A 64 4.14 -2.78 6.79
C GLY A 64 4.79 -2.77 5.42
N ALA A 65 4.15 -2.13 4.43
CA ALA A 65 4.68 -2.04 3.07
C ALA A 65 5.99 -1.23 3.01
N PHE A 66 6.08 -0.13 3.78
CA PHE A 66 7.32 0.63 3.91
C PHE A 66 8.41 -0.13 4.66
N LEU A 67 8.08 -0.90 5.70
CA LEU A 67 9.04 -1.77 6.38
C LEU A 67 9.62 -2.81 5.41
N LEU A 68 8.75 -3.44 4.62
CA LEU A 68 9.14 -4.41 3.60
C LEU A 68 10.07 -3.79 2.55
N LEU A 69 9.61 -2.69 1.93
CA LEU A 69 10.34 -2.03 0.86
C LEU A 69 11.66 -1.43 1.36
N GLY A 70 11.63 -0.72 2.49
CA GLY A 70 12.80 -0.09 3.09
C GLY A 70 13.85 -1.12 3.53
N GLY A 71 13.42 -2.22 4.16
CA GLY A 71 14.30 -3.32 4.51
C GLY A 71 14.92 -3.98 3.27
N GLY A 72 14.14 -4.18 2.21
CA GLY A 72 14.62 -4.76 0.95
C GLY A 72 15.64 -3.86 0.25
N VAL A 73 15.36 -2.55 0.15
CA VAL A 73 16.27 -1.56 -0.43
C VAL A 73 17.57 -1.49 0.38
N LEU A 74 17.49 -1.47 1.72
CA LEU A 74 18.68 -1.49 2.57
C LEU A 74 19.54 -2.74 2.33
N ALA A 75 18.91 -3.92 2.28
CA ALA A 75 19.61 -5.17 1.98
C ALA A 75 20.27 -5.15 0.59
N ALA A 76 19.59 -4.60 -0.42
CA ALA A 76 20.10 -4.47 -1.77
C ALA A 76 21.32 -3.52 -1.83
N ILE A 77 21.24 -2.35 -1.18
CA ILE A 77 22.34 -1.38 -1.13
C ILE A 77 23.57 -1.98 -0.45
N VAL A 78 23.39 -2.61 0.72
CA VAL A 78 24.48 -3.25 1.46
C VAL A 78 25.14 -4.35 0.64
N SER A 79 24.34 -5.16 -0.06
CA SER A 79 24.84 -6.23 -0.95
C SER A 79 25.62 -5.66 -2.13
N LEU A 80 25.17 -4.53 -2.69
CA LEU A 80 25.89 -3.84 -3.77
C LEU A 80 27.22 -3.26 -3.27
N LEU A 81 27.23 -2.65 -2.09
CA LEU A 81 28.44 -2.11 -1.46
C LEU A 81 29.45 -3.21 -1.16
N ALA A 82 29.00 -4.38 -0.68
CA ALA A 82 29.87 -5.52 -0.38
C ALA A 82 30.60 -6.04 -1.63
N ARG A 83 29.95 -6.03 -2.81
CA ARG A 83 30.56 -6.43 -4.08
C ARG A 83 31.68 -5.50 -4.55
N GLY A 84 31.65 -4.23 -4.14
CA GLY A 84 32.71 -3.27 -4.43
C GLY A 84 33.96 -3.44 -3.57
N ARG A 85 33.98 -4.39 -2.62
CA ARG A 85 35.09 -4.58 -1.67
C ARG A 85 35.87 -5.84 -1.99
N SER A 86 37.19 -5.75 -1.82
CA SER A 86 38.11 -6.87 -2.05
C SER A 86 38.53 -7.57 -0.76
N LYS A 87 38.34 -6.94 0.40
CA LYS A 87 38.71 -7.49 1.71
C LYS A 87 37.54 -8.28 2.32
N PRO A 88 37.72 -9.56 2.67
CA PRO A 88 36.69 -10.39 3.31
C PRO A 88 36.13 -9.79 4.61
N SER A 89 36.95 -9.14 5.43
CA SER A 89 36.55 -8.46 6.67
C SER A 89 35.56 -7.31 6.44
N GLU A 90 35.76 -6.49 5.41
CA GLU A 90 34.83 -5.42 5.02
C GLU A 90 33.51 -5.99 4.48
N ILE A 91 33.58 -7.06 3.69
CA ILE A 91 32.41 -7.78 3.18
C ILE A 91 31.59 -8.36 4.34
N ALA A 92 32.25 -8.99 5.32
CA ALA A 92 31.60 -9.55 6.50
C ALA A 92 30.94 -8.47 7.36
N ALA A 93 31.59 -7.32 7.55
CA ALA A 93 31.02 -6.20 8.29
C ALA A 93 29.77 -5.63 7.61
N LEU A 94 29.82 -5.43 6.27
CA LEU A 94 28.69 -4.95 5.49
C LEU A 94 27.53 -5.96 5.51
N LEU A 95 27.78 -7.23 5.19
CA LEU A 95 26.76 -8.27 5.24
C LEU A 95 26.24 -8.53 6.67
N GLY A 96 27.04 -8.20 7.69
CA GLY A 96 26.62 -8.17 9.09
C GLY A 96 25.51 -7.14 9.36
N ILE A 97 25.49 -6.01 8.66
CA ILE A 97 24.40 -5.01 8.75
C ILE A 97 23.11 -5.56 8.13
N ALA A 98 23.21 -6.31 7.03
CA ALA A 98 22.06 -6.92 6.36
C ALA A 98 21.26 -7.88 7.28
N ARG A 99 21.87 -8.41 8.34
CA ARG A 99 21.18 -9.28 9.33
C ARG A 99 20.00 -8.61 10.01
N PHE A 100 20.00 -7.27 10.11
CA PHE A 100 18.90 -6.51 10.69
C PHE A 100 17.82 -6.18 9.64
N ALA A 101 18.20 -6.13 8.37
CA ALA A 101 17.27 -5.89 7.27
C ALA A 101 16.34 -7.10 7.06
N VAL A 102 16.85 -8.33 7.17
CA VAL A 102 16.07 -9.56 6.97
C VAL A 102 14.83 -9.69 7.89
N PRO A 103 14.94 -9.57 9.22
CA PRO A 103 13.76 -9.64 10.09
C PRO A 103 12.80 -8.46 9.85
N LEU A 104 13.31 -7.29 9.47
CA LEU A 104 12.48 -6.14 9.13
C LEU A 104 11.64 -6.39 7.87
N VAL A 105 12.25 -6.96 6.83
CA VAL A 105 11.59 -7.43 5.60
C VAL A 105 10.55 -8.49 5.93
N GLY A 106 10.90 -9.51 6.71
CA GLY A 106 10.00 -10.59 7.09
C GLY A 106 8.77 -10.09 7.87
N LEU A 107 8.99 -9.20 8.84
CA LEU A 107 7.91 -8.59 9.62
C LEU A 107 7.02 -7.70 8.74
N GLY A 108 7.63 -6.85 7.91
CA GLY A 108 6.92 -6.02 6.93
C GLY A 108 6.07 -6.86 5.98
N ALA A 109 6.60 -7.99 5.50
CA ALA A 109 5.88 -8.92 4.63
C ALA A 109 4.61 -9.46 5.31
N ILE A 110 4.75 -9.97 6.53
CA ILE A 110 3.64 -10.56 7.30
C ILE A 110 2.56 -9.51 7.58
N ILE A 111 2.96 -8.32 8.03
CA ILE A 111 2.03 -7.22 8.32
C ILE A 111 1.28 -6.81 7.05
N THR A 112 2.01 -6.56 5.96
CA THR A 112 1.43 -6.10 4.68
C THR A 112 0.42 -7.11 4.15
N LEU A 113 0.78 -8.39 4.08
CA LEU A 113 -0.11 -9.41 3.53
C LEU A 113 -1.35 -9.61 4.41
N THR A 114 -1.15 -9.78 5.73
CA THR A 114 -2.25 -10.08 6.65
C THR A 114 -3.26 -8.93 6.71
N LEU A 115 -2.77 -7.69 6.81
CA LEU A 115 -3.64 -6.52 6.86
C LEU A 115 -4.25 -6.19 5.49
N GLY A 116 -3.54 -6.46 4.40
CA GLY A 116 -4.08 -6.32 3.04
C GLY A 116 -5.25 -7.26 2.80
N LEU A 117 -5.13 -8.53 3.20
CA LEU A 117 -6.23 -9.49 3.13
C LEU A 117 -7.39 -9.12 4.08
N CYS A 118 -7.08 -8.58 5.27
CA CYS A 118 -8.09 -8.10 6.21
C CYS A 118 -8.89 -6.91 5.65
N LEU A 119 -8.26 -6.00 4.89
CA LEU A 119 -8.93 -4.90 4.20
C LEU A 119 -9.93 -5.43 3.17
N ILE A 120 -9.50 -6.38 2.33
CA ILE A 120 -10.36 -6.98 1.30
C ILE A 120 -11.55 -7.71 1.94
N ALA A 121 -11.33 -8.42 3.05
CA ALA A 121 -12.39 -9.16 3.73
C ALA A 121 -13.45 -8.28 4.42
N ARG A 122 -13.14 -7.00 4.68
CA ARG A 122 -14.03 -6.06 5.40
C ARG A 122 -14.79 -5.11 4.49
N ASP A 123 -14.39 -5.03 3.23
CA ASP A 123 -14.93 -4.08 2.29
C ASP A 123 -15.68 -4.84 1.19
N ASP A 124 -17.00 -4.67 1.18
CA ASP A 124 -17.88 -5.34 0.23
C ASP A 124 -17.64 -4.88 -1.23
N GLU A 125 -16.95 -3.76 -1.44
CA GLU A 125 -16.59 -3.26 -2.78
C GLU A 125 -15.41 -4.05 -3.39
N PHE A 126 -14.52 -4.61 -2.56
CA PHE A 126 -13.38 -5.40 -3.03
C PHE A 126 -13.74 -6.88 -3.15
N ARG A 127 -14.29 -7.27 -4.30
CA ARG A 127 -14.44 -8.69 -4.62
C ARG A 127 -13.05 -9.32 -4.77
N PHE A 128 -12.74 -10.37 -4.01
CA PHE A 128 -11.54 -11.20 -4.16
C PHE A 128 -11.30 -11.68 -5.61
N SER A 129 -12.34 -11.68 -6.45
CA SER A 129 -12.27 -12.02 -7.88
C SER A 129 -11.69 -10.92 -8.77
N ALA A 130 -11.38 -9.74 -8.24
CA ALA A 130 -10.78 -8.68 -9.05
C ALA A 130 -9.42 -9.14 -9.57
N ALA A 131 -9.24 -9.04 -10.89
CA ALA A 131 -8.05 -9.55 -11.57
C ALA A 131 -6.74 -8.96 -11.00
N TRP A 132 -6.76 -7.68 -10.60
CA TRP A 132 -5.61 -7.01 -10.01
C TRP A 132 -5.25 -7.55 -8.61
N ILE A 133 -6.24 -7.99 -7.80
CA ILE A 133 -6.00 -8.60 -6.48
C ILE A 133 -5.32 -9.96 -6.66
N ILE A 134 -5.86 -10.79 -7.55
CA ILE A 134 -5.29 -12.11 -7.87
C ILE A 134 -3.85 -11.94 -8.37
N LEU A 135 -3.65 -11.01 -9.32
CA LEU A 135 -2.33 -10.71 -9.85
C LEU A 135 -1.37 -10.23 -8.76
N ALA A 136 -1.80 -9.35 -7.85
CA ALA A 136 -0.98 -8.88 -6.74
C ALA A 136 -0.57 -10.03 -5.80
N ILE A 137 -1.47 -10.98 -5.50
CA ILE A 137 -1.16 -12.16 -4.67
C ILE A 137 -0.16 -13.08 -5.39
N VAL A 138 -0.33 -13.32 -6.69
CA VAL A 138 0.61 -14.14 -7.47
C VAL A 138 2.00 -13.48 -7.51
N LEU A 139 2.07 -12.19 -7.80
CA LEU A 139 3.32 -11.43 -7.78
C LEU A 139 3.95 -11.42 -6.39
N TRP A 140 3.14 -11.36 -5.33
CA TRP A 140 3.62 -11.43 -3.95
C TRP A 140 4.31 -12.74 -3.66
N VAL A 141 3.69 -13.87 -4.01
CA VAL A 141 4.29 -15.20 -3.84
C VAL A 141 5.59 -15.31 -4.64
N ALA A 142 5.61 -14.81 -5.88
CA ALA A 142 6.81 -14.78 -6.70
C ALA A 142 7.92 -13.92 -6.08
N ALA A 143 7.60 -12.75 -5.55
CA ALA A 143 8.54 -11.84 -4.90
C ALA A 143 9.13 -12.47 -3.63
N MET A 144 8.31 -13.12 -2.81
CA MET A 144 8.75 -13.80 -1.59
C MET A 144 9.61 -15.02 -1.89
N ALA A 145 9.27 -15.80 -2.91
CA ALA A 145 10.08 -16.93 -3.36
C ALA A 145 11.44 -16.46 -3.88
N ALA A 146 11.46 -15.44 -4.75
CA ALA A 146 12.70 -14.88 -5.28
C ALA A 146 13.59 -14.29 -4.16
N GLY A 147 12.99 -13.53 -3.23
CA GLY A 147 13.70 -12.96 -2.08
C GLY A 147 14.24 -14.01 -1.12
N GLY A 148 13.48 -15.09 -0.87
CA GLY A 148 13.93 -16.21 -0.03
C GLY A 148 15.11 -16.97 -0.63
N ILE A 149 15.11 -17.19 -1.95
CA ILE A 149 16.23 -17.83 -2.66
C ILE A 149 17.46 -16.92 -2.63
N GLY A 150 17.30 -15.64 -2.98
CA GLY A 150 18.39 -14.65 -2.97
C GLY A 150 19.00 -14.48 -1.57
N GLY A 151 18.17 -14.32 -0.55
CA GLY A 151 18.63 -14.15 0.83
C GLY A 151 19.38 -15.36 1.40
N LYS A 152 19.05 -16.58 0.95
CA LYS A 152 19.80 -17.79 1.32
C LYS A 152 21.21 -17.77 0.72
N ALA A 153 21.33 -17.39 -0.56
CA ALA A 153 22.63 -17.25 -1.23
C ALA A 153 23.51 -16.18 -0.57
N ASP A 154 22.91 -15.05 -0.19
CA ASP A 154 23.62 -13.97 0.52
C ASP A 154 24.10 -14.43 1.92
N LYS A 155 23.28 -15.22 2.63
CA LYS A 155 23.65 -15.80 3.93
C LYS A 155 24.84 -16.76 3.82
N GLU A 156 24.85 -17.64 2.83
CA GLU A 156 25.96 -18.58 2.59
C GLU A 156 27.25 -17.83 2.23
N THR A 157 27.14 -16.79 1.39
CA THR A 157 28.27 -15.93 1.02
C THR A 157 28.85 -15.20 2.23
N ARG A 158 28.00 -14.69 3.13
CA ARG A 158 28.44 -14.07 4.40
C ARG A 158 29.20 -15.05 5.28
N LEU A 159 28.68 -16.26 5.47
CA LEU A 159 29.33 -17.29 6.29
C LEU A 159 30.72 -17.66 5.76
N LEU A 160 30.86 -17.72 4.42
CA LEU A 160 32.16 -17.93 3.78
C LEU A 160 33.10 -16.74 4.01
N ALA A 161 32.61 -15.51 3.87
CA ALA A 161 33.40 -14.30 4.12
C ALA A 161 33.87 -14.22 5.60
N GLU A 162 33.00 -14.54 6.55
CA GLU A 162 33.33 -14.59 7.99
C GLU A 162 34.42 -15.64 8.28
N LYS A 163 34.33 -16.82 7.66
CA LYS A 163 35.35 -17.88 7.80
C LYS A 163 36.70 -17.48 7.20
N LEU A 164 36.72 -16.80 6.05
CA LEU A 164 37.95 -16.32 5.43
C LEU A 164 38.58 -15.18 6.23
N ALA A 165 37.76 -14.28 6.76
CA ALA A 165 38.20 -13.21 7.65
C ALA A 165 38.87 -13.77 8.93
N SER A 166 38.34 -14.87 9.50
CA SER A 166 38.94 -15.48 10.70
C SER A 166 40.21 -16.30 10.45
N THR A 167 40.43 -16.77 9.21
CA THR A 167 41.55 -17.66 8.87
C THR A 167 42.78 -16.90 8.31
N GLY A 168 42.62 -15.65 7.88
CA GLY A 168 43.74 -14.84 7.40
C GLY A 168 43.39 -13.65 6.51
N ASP A 169 42.11 -13.34 6.32
CA ASP A 169 41.58 -12.19 5.56
C ASP A 169 42.10 -12.08 4.11
N GLN A 170 42.55 -13.21 3.54
CA GLN A 170 42.99 -13.26 2.15
C GLN A 170 41.79 -13.40 1.20
N PRO A 171 41.78 -12.66 0.08
CA PRO A 171 40.74 -12.80 -0.93
C PRO A 171 40.76 -14.21 -1.54
N SER A 172 39.59 -14.82 -1.69
CA SER A 172 39.44 -16.14 -2.30
C SER A 172 38.68 -16.07 -3.62
N ILE A 173 39.10 -16.88 -4.59
CA ILE A 173 38.43 -16.99 -5.90
C ILE A 173 36.99 -17.49 -5.74
N GLU A 174 36.72 -18.33 -4.74
CA GLU A 174 35.38 -18.82 -4.42
C GLU A 174 34.44 -17.71 -3.95
N LEU A 175 34.94 -16.78 -3.12
CA LEU A 175 34.16 -15.64 -2.65
C LEU A 175 33.87 -14.65 -3.79
N ASP A 176 34.87 -14.34 -4.63
CA ASP A 176 34.69 -13.49 -5.81
C ASP A 176 33.71 -14.11 -6.82
N ALA A 177 33.78 -15.43 -7.05
CA ALA A 177 32.84 -16.14 -7.92
C ALA A 177 31.40 -16.06 -7.42
N ARG A 178 31.16 -16.18 -6.11
CA ARG A 178 29.80 -16.04 -5.53
C ARG A 178 29.29 -14.60 -5.57
N LEU A 179 30.15 -13.60 -5.33
CA LEU A 179 29.77 -12.19 -5.42
C LEU A 179 29.42 -11.76 -6.86
N ARG A 180 30.04 -12.40 -7.86
CA ARG A 180 29.80 -12.17 -9.29
C ARG A 180 28.62 -12.96 -9.87
N ASP A 181 27.96 -13.80 -9.09
CA ASP A 181 26.81 -14.56 -9.58
C ASP A 181 25.66 -13.61 -9.96
N THR A 182 25.43 -13.52 -11.27
CA THR A 182 24.42 -12.65 -11.88
C THR A 182 23.01 -13.17 -11.62
N LYS A 183 22.85 -14.48 -11.37
CA LYS A 183 21.53 -15.07 -11.07
C LYS A 183 21.02 -14.61 -9.71
N SER A 184 21.90 -14.58 -8.71
CA SER A 184 21.58 -14.04 -7.39
C SER A 184 21.25 -12.55 -7.44
N LEU A 185 21.90 -11.78 -8.33
CA LEU A 185 21.58 -10.37 -8.58
C LEU A 185 20.19 -10.20 -9.22
N ALA A 186 19.90 -10.96 -10.28
CA ALA A 186 18.64 -10.90 -11.00
C ALA A 186 17.44 -11.31 -10.11
N LEU A 187 17.64 -12.27 -9.21
CA LEU A 187 16.61 -12.71 -8.27
C LEU A 187 16.34 -11.65 -7.19
N ASN A 188 17.38 -11.01 -6.66
CA ASN A 188 17.22 -9.99 -5.61
C ASN A 188 16.61 -8.69 -6.18
N TRP A 189 17.07 -8.25 -7.37
CA TRP A 189 16.45 -7.15 -8.10
C TRP A 189 15.03 -7.49 -8.58
N GLY A 190 14.82 -8.73 -9.04
CA GLY A 190 13.52 -9.21 -9.47
C GLY A 190 12.49 -9.14 -8.35
N SER A 191 12.86 -9.55 -7.12
CA SER A 191 11.98 -9.42 -5.95
C SER A 191 11.59 -7.97 -5.67
N GLY A 192 12.56 -7.04 -5.67
CA GLY A 192 12.30 -5.61 -5.47
C GLY A 192 11.39 -5.00 -6.56
N VAL A 193 11.65 -5.31 -7.83
CA VAL A 193 10.82 -4.87 -8.95
C VAL A 193 9.39 -5.40 -8.82
N LEU A 194 9.23 -6.68 -8.45
CA LEU A 194 7.91 -7.27 -8.22
C LEU A 194 7.15 -6.54 -7.11
N VAL A 195 7.82 -6.20 -6.00
CA VAL A 195 7.20 -5.40 -4.91
C VAL A 195 6.76 -4.02 -5.42
N ILE A 196 7.57 -3.35 -6.24
CA ILE A 196 7.19 -2.05 -6.84
C ILE A 196 5.98 -2.20 -7.76
N VAL A 197 5.93 -3.26 -8.58
CA VAL A 197 4.78 -3.55 -9.45
C VAL A 197 3.52 -3.82 -8.62
N ILE A 198 3.62 -4.56 -7.51
CA ILE A 198 2.50 -4.77 -6.59
C ILE A 198 1.98 -3.45 -6.03
N LEU A 199 2.88 -2.54 -5.60
CA LEU A 199 2.49 -1.22 -5.12
C LEU A 199 1.78 -0.40 -6.20
N ALA A 200 2.30 -0.42 -7.44
CA ALA A 200 1.66 0.24 -8.57
C ALA A 200 0.26 -0.31 -8.84
N LEU A 201 0.07 -1.64 -8.76
CA LEU A 201 -1.25 -2.27 -8.90
C LEU A 201 -2.21 -1.85 -7.78
N MET A 202 -1.74 -1.75 -6.54
CA MET A 202 -2.53 -1.33 -5.38
C MET A 202 -2.97 0.14 -5.46
N VAL A 203 -2.16 1.01 -6.08
CA VAL A 203 -2.48 2.44 -6.24
C VAL A 203 -3.40 2.67 -7.44
N TRP A 204 -3.08 2.09 -8.60
CA TRP A 204 -3.86 2.33 -9.82
C TRP A 204 -5.12 1.48 -9.95
N LYS A 205 -5.17 0.31 -9.31
CA LYS A 205 -6.34 -0.61 -9.27
C LYS A 205 -7.02 -0.76 -10.65
N PRO A 206 -6.30 -1.24 -11.68
CA PRO A 206 -6.84 -1.28 -13.03
C PRO A 206 -8.11 -2.15 -13.09
N GLY A 207 -9.18 -1.59 -13.64
CA GLY A 207 -10.48 -2.26 -13.80
C GLY A 207 -11.45 -2.10 -12.63
N GLN A 208 -11.20 -1.15 -11.72
CA GLN A 208 -12.22 -0.56 -10.85
C GLN A 208 -12.75 0.75 -11.43
#